data_AF-A0A512HIP6-F1
#
_entry.id   AF-A0A512HIP6-F1
#
_cell.length_a   1.000
_cell.length_b   1.000
_cell.length_c   1.000
_cell.angle_alpha   90.00
_cell.angle_beta   90.00
_cell.angle_gamma   90.00
#
_symmetry.space_group_name_H-M   'P 1'
#
loop_
_entity.id
_entity.type
_entity.pdbx_description
1 polymer ?
#
loop_
_entity_poly.entity_id
_entity_poly.type
_entity_poly.pdbx_seq_one_letter_code
_entity_poly.pdbx_strand_id
1 'polypeptide(L)'
;MSGEETSGVTVELTEAEVKCLTMVAEGKRPLDICSLLLLSEIEVDSTLDSAERKLGARNRFHAVSVAMLMGSIAMEQDPKPE
;
A
#
# COMPACT_ATOMS: atom_id res chain seq x y z
N MET A 1 32.18 -2.43 -2.18
CA MET A 1 31.24 -3.18 -3.05
C MET A 1 29.92 -2.45 -2.91
N SER A 2 29.63 -1.58 -3.87
CA SER A 2 28.62 -1.84 -4.92
C SER A 2 27.24 -1.73 -4.27
N GLY A 3 26.58 -0.57 -4.38
CA GLY A 3 25.68 -0.29 -5.51
C GLY A 3 24.43 -1.14 -5.31
N GLU A 4 23.29 -0.58 -4.94
CA GLU A 4 22.31 -0.09 -5.91
C GLU A 4 21.58 1.17 -5.41
N GLU A 5 21.87 2.30 -6.04
CA GLU A 5 20.95 3.43 -6.09
C GLU A 5 19.83 3.06 -7.07
N THR A 6 18.75 2.47 -6.57
CA THR A 6 17.53 2.34 -7.36
C THR A 6 16.90 3.72 -7.46
N SER A 7 17.33 4.49 -8.46
CA SER A 7 16.60 5.65 -8.98
C SER A 7 15.33 5.15 -9.68
N GLY A 8 14.42 4.55 -8.90
CA GLY A 8 13.07 4.25 -9.33
C GLY A 8 12.27 5.53 -9.29
N VAL A 9 11.36 5.71 -10.26
CA VAL A 9 10.35 6.76 -10.20
C VAL A 9 9.61 6.62 -8.87
N THR A 10 9.90 7.50 -7.91
CA THR A 10 9.22 7.50 -6.61
C THR A 10 7.82 8.02 -6.85
N VAL A 11 6.89 7.11 -7.15
CA VAL A 11 5.47 7.43 -7.07
C VAL A 11 5.21 7.83 -5.62
N GLU A 12 5.06 9.13 -5.37
CA GLU A 12 4.76 9.63 -4.05
C GLU A 12 3.29 9.34 -3.71
N LEU A 13 3.11 8.20 -3.05
CA LEU A 13 1.87 7.89 -2.36
C LEU A 13 1.76 8.76 -1.11
N THR A 14 0.55 9.22 -0.83
CA THR A 14 0.20 9.86 0.44
C THR A 14 0.21 8.83 1.57
N GLU A 15 0.35 9.30 2.80
CA GLU A 15 0.30 8.40 3.96
C GLU A 15 -1.01 7.59 4.04
N ALA A 16 -2.15 8.17 3.64
CA ALA A 16 -3.43 7.47 3.63
C ALA A 16 -3.43 6.33 2.60
N GLU A 17 -2.89 6.57 1.41
CA GLU A 17 -2.76 5.55 0.36
C GLU A 17 -1.83 4.42 0.78
N VAL A 18 -0.68 4.75 1.38
CA VAL A 18 0.25 3.78 1.96
C VAL A 18 -0.45 2.94 3.02
N LYS A 19 -1.11 3.56 4.00
CA LYS A 19 -1.81 2.84 5.09
C LYS A 19 -2.91 1.93 4.55
N CYS A 20 -3.74 2.40 3.63
CA CYS A 20 -4.79 1.59 3.01
C CYS A 20 -4.19 0.39 2.26
N LEU A 21 -3.15 0.59 1.44
CA LEU A 21 -2.49 -0.49 0.71
C LEU A 21 -1.78 -1.49 1.65
N THR A 22 -1.15 -1.03 2.73
CA THR A 22 -0.55 -1.90 3.74
C THR A 22 -1.61 -2.79 4.39
N MET A 23 -2.75 -2.24 4.78
CA MET A 23 -3.83 -3.04 5.37
C MET A 23 -4.42 -4.05 4.38
N VAL A 24 -4.54 -3.68 3.10
CA VAL A 24 -4.95 -4.63 2.05
C VAL A 24 -3.90 -5.74 1.90
N ALA A 25 -2.61 -5.40 1.96
CA ALA A 25 -1.51 -6.37 1.93
C ALA A 25 -1.53 -7.35 3.12
N GLU A 26 -1.94 -6.87 4.30
CA GLU A 26 -2.18 -7.69 5.50
C GLU A 26 -3.45 -8.56 5.40
N GLY A 27 -4.23 -8.42 4.32
CA GLY A 27 -5.47 -9.17 4.11
C GLY A 27 -6.69 -8.59 4.85
N LYS A 28 -6.62 -7.34 5.32
CA LYS A 28 -7.77 -6.64 5.91
C LYS A 28 -8.84 -6.37 4.85
N ARG A 29 -10.11 -6.48 5.24
CA ARG A 29 -11.22 -6.14 4.35
C ARG A 29 -11.40 -4.61 4.32
N PRO A 30 -11.94 -4.04 3.23
CA PRO A 30 -12.21 -2.59 3.16
C PRO A 30 -13.03 -2.05 4.34
N LEU A 31 -14.02 -2.82 4.81
CA LEU A 31 -14.83 -2.47 5.98
C LEU A 31 -14.02 -2.41 7.29
N ASP A 32 -13.03 -3.30 7.45
CA ASP A 32 -12.14 -3.29 8.60
C ASP A 32 -11.22 -2.06 8.52
N ILE A 33 -10.72 -1.74 7.32
CA ILE A 33 -9.89 -0.56 7.05
C ILE A 33 -10.65 0.73 7.39
N CYS A 34 -11.92 0.83 7.00
CA CYS A 34 -12.79 1.96 7.37
C CYS A 34 -12.84 2.14 8.89
N SER A 35 -13.05 1.04 9.61
CA SER A 35 -13.16 1.05 11.06
C SER A 35 -11.83 1.40 11.73
N LEU A 36 -10.71 0.92 11.19
CA LEU A 36 -9.37 1.13 11.75
C LEU A 36 -8.82 2.54 11.46
N LEU A 37 -9.13 3.10 10.29
CA LEU A 37 -8.68 4.44 9.88
C LEU A 37 -9.70 5.54 10.22
N LEU A 38 -10.87 5.19 10.77
CA LEU A 38 -11.98 6.11 11.03
C LEU A 38 -12.42 6.88 9.77
N LEU A 39 -12.40 6.18 8.63
CA LEU A 39 -12.79 6.70 7.32
C LEU A 39 -14.09 6.05 6.85
N SER A 40 -14.83 6.74 5.99
CA SER A 40 -15.97 6.14 5.29
C SER A 40 -15.51 5.18 4.18
N GLU A 41 -16.38 4.25 3.78
CA GLU A 41 -16.10 3.32 2.68
C GLU A 41 -15.79 4.06 1.37
N ILE A 42 -16.45 5.19 1.12
CA ILE A 42 -16.21 6.03 -0.05
C ILE A 42 -14.80 6.63 -0.01
N GLU A 43 -14.35 7.09 1.16
CA GLU A 43 -13.00 7.63 1.32
C GLU A 43 -11.93 6.57 1.15
N VAL A 44 -12.13 5.38 1.72
CA VAL A 44 -11.20 4.25 1.56
C VAL A 44 -11.12 3.81 0.11
N ASP A 45 -12.27 3.68 -0.58
CA ASP A 45 -12.32 3.29 -1.98
C ASP A 45 -11.65 4.34 -2.89
N SER A 46 -11.97 5.62 -2.68
CA SER A 46 -11.34 6.74 -3.39
C SER A 46 -9.82 6.79 -3.17
N THR A 47 -9.37 6.51 -1.93
CA THR A 47 -7.94 6.45 -1.59
C THR A 47 -7.25 5.29 -2.31
N LEU A 48 -7.86 4.10 -2.32
CA LEU A 48 -7.31 2.93 -3.03
C LEU A 48 -7.29 3.17 -4.54
N ASP A 49 -8.35 3.73 -5.13
CA ASP A 49 -8.42 4.08 -6.55
C ASP A 49 -7.36 5.10 -6.95
N SER A 50 -7.13 6.11 -6.11
CA SER A 50 -6.06 7.09 -6.30
C SER A 50 -4.70 6.41 -6.29
N ALA A 51 -4.45 5.53 -5.32
CA ALA A 51 -3.21 4.76 -5.24
C ALA A 51 -3.01 3.87 -6.46
N GLU A 52 -4.04 3.15 -6.92
CA GLU A 52 -3.99 2.33 -8.12
C GLU A 52 -3.60 3.14 -9.36
N ARG A 53 -4.20 4.32 -9.55
CA ARG A 53 -3.90 5.21 -10.68
C ARG A 53 -2.46 5.72 -10.62
N LYS A 54 -2.01 6.15 -9.44
CA LYS A 54 -0.63 6.62 -9.23
C LYS A 54 0.41 5.53 -9.51
N LEU A 55 0.10 4.29 -9.14
CA LEU A 55 0.97 3.13 -9.35
C LEU A 55 0.88 2.54 -10.76
N GLY A 56 -0.03 3.04 -11.62
CA GLY A 56 -0.31 2.43 -12.92
C GLY A 56 -0.85 0.99 -12.79
N ALA A 57 -1.50 0.69 -11.67
CA ALA A 57 -2.05 -0.62 -11.38
C ALA A 57 -3.37 -0.85 -12.12
N ARG A 58 -3.85 -2.10 -12.12
CA ARG A 58 -5.03 -2.52 -12.91
C ARG A 58 -6.29 -2.84 -12.06
N ASN A 59 -6.26 -2.77 -10.73
CA ASN A 59 -5.79 -3.87 -9.91
C ASN A 59 -5.39 -3.51 -8.46
N ARG A 60 -6.26 -3.62 -7.44
CA ARG A 60 -5.85 -3.53 -6.01
C ARG A 60 -4.64 -4.39 -5.67
N PHE A 61 -4.64 -5.67 -6.08
CA PHE A 61 -3.51 -6.57 -5.82
C PHE A 61 -2.27 -6.21 -6.66
N HIS A 62 -2.46 -5.73 -7.88
CA HIS A 62 -1.37 -5.20 -8.69
C HIS A 62 -0.75 -3.95 -8.00
N ALA A 63 -1.57 -3.06 -7.45
CA ALA A 63 -1.10 -1.90 -6.69
C ALA A 63 -0.32 -2.31 -5.45
N VAL A 64 -0.81 -3.28 -4.68
CA VAL A 64 -0.08 -3.84 -3.54
C VAL A 64 1.29 -4.38 -3.98
N SER A 65 1.34 -5.20 -5.02
CA SER A 65 2.60 -5.76 -5.53
C SER A 65 3.57 -4.66 -5.99
N VAL A 66 3.10 -3.65 -6.72
CA VAL A 66 3.94 -2.53 -7.18
C VAL A 66 4.43 -1.72 -5.98
N ALA A 67 3.55 -1.39 -5.03
CA ALA A 67 3.91 -0.64 -3.82
C ALA A 67 4.94 -1.38 -2.96
N MET A 68 4.87 -2.72 -2.88
CA MET A 68 5.89 -3.54 -2.23
C MET A 68 7.23 -3.52 -2.98
N LEU A 69 7.20 -3.70 -4.30
CA LEU A 69 8.41 -3.70 -5.13
C LEU A 69 9.14 -2.36 -5.11
N MET A 70 8.40 -1.26 -4.96
CA MET A 70 8.96 0.09 -4.82
C MET A 70 9.37 0.44 -3.38
N GLY A 71 9.10 -0.44 -2.40
CA GLY A 71 9.37 -0.18 -0.98
C GLY A 71 8.46 0.89 -0.35
N SER A 72 7.34 1.24 -1.00
CA SER A 72 6.36 2.20 -0.47
C SER A 72 5.51 1.60 0.66
N ILE A 73 5.33 0.29 0.65
CA ILE A 73 4.72 -0.47 1.76
C ILE A 73 5.64 -1.63 2.12
N ALA A 74 5.71 -1.95 3.40
CA ALA A 74 6.35 -3.15 3.91
C ALA A 74 5.31 -3.94 4.71
N MET A 75 5.25 -5.25 4.47
CA MET A 75 4.59 -6.14 5.43
C MET A 75 5.54 -6.25 6.62
N GLU A 76 5.22 -5.62 7.74
CA GLU A 76 5.85 -5.98 9.00
C GLU A 76 5.44 -7.41 9.33
N GLN A 77 6.27 -8.36 8.92
CA GLN A 77 6.27 -9.69 9.51
C GLN A 77 6.81 -9.48 10.91
N ASP A 78 5.94 -9.55 11.92
CA ASP A 78 6.35 -9.72 13.31
C ASP A 78 7.33 -10.93 13.32
N PRO A 79 8.63 -10.73 13.59
CA PRO A 79 9.57 -11.83 13.60
C PRO A 79 9.14 -12.73 14.75
N LYS A 80 8.56 -13.88 14.40
CA LYS A 80 8.20 -14.93 15.36
C LYS A 80 9.41 -15.13 16.30
N PRO A 81 9.27 -14.87 17.61
CA PRO A 81 10.34 -15.20 18.54
C PRO A 81 10.50 -16.73 18.53
N GLU A 82 11.75 -17.17 18.35
CA GLU A 82 12.18 -18.57 18.38
C GLU A 82 11.82 -19.28 19.70
#